data_AF-A0A7U4P4T9-F1
#
_entry.id   AF-A0A7U4P4T9-F1
#
_cell.length_a   1.000
_cell.length_b   1.000
_cell.length_c   1.000
_cell.angle_alpha   90.00
_cell.angle_beta   90.00
_cell.angle_gamma   90.00
#
_symmetry.space_group_name_H-M   'P 1'
#
loop_
_entity.id
_entity.type
_entity.pdbx_description
1 polymer ?
#
loop_
_entity_poly.entity_id
_entity_poly.type
_entity_poly.pdbx_seq_one_letter_code
_entity_poly.pdbx_strand_id
1 'polypeptide(L)'
;MTISNQEDVLDIRDVIARVEELRESRDEYDEQHGAGSWAKIDDGEPDELATLEVLLDDLAGYGGDEQWEGRWYPVTLVRDSYFEDYARELVEDIGDLPKGLPAYIEVDWAATARNIRADYSSVEFDDVTFWYR
;
A
#
# COMPACT_ATOMS: atom_id res chain seq x y z
N MET A 1 2.55 15.27 -0.27
CA MET A 1 1.38 14.44 0.12
C MET A 1 1.87 13.49 1.20
N THR A 2 1.10 13.16 2.25
CA THR A 2 1.60 12.29 3.34
C THR A 2 1.00 10.90 3.20
N ILE A 3 1.85 9.87 3.20
CA ILE A 3 1.43 8.47 3.18
C ILE A 3 1.20 8.00 4.62
N SER A 4 0.11 7.29 4.89
CA SER A 4 -0.26 6.87 6.24
C SER A 4 -0.80 5.45 6.26
N ASN A 5 -0.41 4.66 7.28
CA ASN A 5 -0.95 3.32 7.53
C ASN A 5 -2.44 3.32 7.97
N GLN A 6 -3.05 4.50 8.10
CA GLN A 6 -4.47 4.64 8.42
C GLN A 6 -5.37 4.55 7.19
N GLU A 7 -4.81 4.68 5.98
CA GLU A 7 -5.57 4.59 4.75
C GLU A 7 -6.04 3.15 4.49
N ASP A 8 -7.28 3.02 4.03
CA ASP A 8 -7.91 1.73 3.73
C ASP A 8 -7.27 1.06 2.51
N VAL A 9 -6.81 1.88 1.56
CA VAL A 9 -6.14 1.47 0.32
C VAL A 9 -4.99 2.44 0.04
N LEU A 10 -3.80 1.90 -0.18
CA LEU A 10 -2.63 2.65 -0.65
C LEU A 10 -2.41 2.40 -2.14
N ASP A 11 -2.10 3.47 -2.87
CA ASP A 11 -1.63 3.40 -4.25
C ASP A 11 -0.10 3.49 -4.27
N ILE A 12 0.57 2.50 -4.84
CA ILE A 12 2.04 2.45 -4.87
C ILE A 12 2.64 3.65 -5.59
N ARG A 13 1.91 4.25 -6.53
CA ARG A 13 2.38 5.40 -7.31
C ARG A 13 2.48 6.65 -6.44
N ASP A 14 1.57 6.79 -5.48
CA ASP A 14 1.62 7.87 -4.49
C ASP A 14 2.78 7.65 -3.51
N VAL A 15 3.04 6.40 -3.11
CA VAL A 15 4.20 6.03 -2.29
C VAL A 15 5.51 6.35 -3.00
N ILE A 16 5.64 5.94 -4.26
CA ILE A 16 6.81 6.21 -5.10
C ILE A 16 7.01 7.73 -5.24
N ALA A 17 5.96 8.48 -5.58
CA ALA A 17 6.04 9.93 -5.71
C ALA A 17 6.50 10.61 -4.40
N ARG A 18 6.02 10.13 -3.24
CA ARG A 18 6.44 10.64 -1.94
C ARG A 18 7.91 10.31 -1.64
N VAL A 19 8.37 9.11 -1.96
CA VAL A 19 9.78 8.72 -1.83
C VAL A 19 10.68 9.59 -2.70
N GLU A 20 10.29 9.90 -3.93
CA GLU A 20 11.04 10.79 -4.82
C GLU A 20 11.12 12.22 -4.27
N GLU A 21 9.99 12.78 -3.78
CA GLU A 21 9.93 14.10 -3.14
C GLU A 21 10.86 14.19 -1.92
N LEU A 22 10.85 13.16 -1.07
CA LEU A 22 11.68 13.09 0.13
C LEU A 22 13.17 12.91 -0.20
N ARG A 23 13.50 12.12 -1.23
CA ARG A 23 14.89 11.96 -1.72
C ARG A 23 15.45 13.25 -2.27
N GLU A 24 14.66 14.01 -3.04
CA GLU A 24 15.05 15.33 -3.54
C GLU A 24 15.31 16.29 -2.37
N SER A 25 14.38 16.35 -1.41
CA SER A 25 14.52 17.21 -0.22
C SER A 25 15.73 16.84 0.64
N ARG A 26 16.03 15.54 0.81
CA ARG A 26 17.25 15.05 1.46
C ARG A 26 18.50 15.55 0.74
N ASP A 27 18.56 15.38 -0.58
CA ASP A 27 19.73 15.71 -1.38
C ASP A 27 20.01 17.23 -1.35
N GLU A 28 18.97 18.06 -1.48
CA GLU A 28 19.08 19.53 -1.33
C GLU A 28 19.55 19.93 0.07
N TYR A 29 18.98 19.33 1.12
CA TYR A 29 19.34 19.64 2.49
C TYR A 29 20.80 19.26 2.79
N ASP A 30 21.24 18.08 2.36
CA ASP A 30 22.60 17.60 2.53
C ASP A 30 23.62 18.40 1.70
N GLU A 31 23.25 18.93 0.53
CA GLU A 31 24.10 19.85 -0.23
C GLU A 31 24.32 21.16 0.54
N GLN A 32 23.29 21.70 1.18
CA GLN A 32 23.37 22.96 1.93
C GLN A 32 24.03 22.81 3.32
N HIS A 33 23.79 21.69 4.00
CA HIS A 33 24.15 21.49 5.41
C HIS A 33 25.25 20.43 5.62
N GLY A 34 25.73 19.83 4.55
CA GLY A 34 26.72 18.75 4.55
C GLY A 34 26.09 17.36 4.60
N ALA A 35 26.74 16.40 3.97
CA ALA A 35 26.25 15.02 3.82
C ALA A 35 25.88 14.36 5.16
N GLY A 36 24.70 13.73 5.22
CA GLY A 36 24.15 13.08 6.39
C GLY A 36 23.62 14.04 7.46
N SER A 37 23.42 15.31 7.13
CA SER A 37 22.79 16.28 8.03
C SER A 37 21.28 16.11 8.04
N TRP A 38 20.66 15.70 6.93
CA TRP A 38 19.23 15.46 6.83
C TRP A 38 18.74 14.39 7.83
N ALA A 39 19.52 13.32 8.05
CA ALA A 39 19.20 12.25 9.01
C ALA A 39 19.15 12.71 10.48
N LYS A 40 19.44 13.98 10.77
CA LYS A 40 19.41 14.58 12.11
C LYS A 40 18.27 15.58 12.27
N ILE A 41 17.45 15.79 11.24
CA ILE A 41 16.26 16.63 11.33
C ILE A 41 15.23 15.90 12.20
N ASP A 42 14.63 16.63 13.11
CA ASP A 42 13.63 16.13 14.07
C ASP A 42 12.22 16.58 13.64
N ASP A 43 11.88 16.36 12.37
CA ASP A 43 10.55 16.64 11.79
C ASP A 43 9.82 15.37 11.31
N GLY A 44 10.48 14.22 11.40
CA GLY A 44 9.95 12.91 11.03
C GLY A 44 10.11 12.55 9.55
N GLU A 45 10.52 13.47 8.67
CA GLU A 45 10.78 13.14 7.26
C GLU A 45 11.90 12.10 7.09
N PRO A 46 12.96 12.10 7.92
CA PRO A 46 13.97 11.05 7.88
C PRO A 46 13.44 9.65 8.16
N ASP A 47 12.57 9.54 9.14
CA ASP A 47 11.96 8.27 9.52
C ASP A 47 10.91 7.84 8.48
N GLU A 48 10.10 8.78 7.97
CA GLU A 48 9.12 8.51 6.90
C GLU A 48 9.79 7.93 5.66
N LEU A 49 10.84 8.57 5.13
CA LEU A 49 11.55 8.08 3.96
C LEU A 49 12.14 6.69 4.21
N ALA A 50 12.76 6.46 5.38
CA ALA A 50 13.33 5.17 5.72
C ALA A 50 12.26 4.06 5.74
N THR A 51 11.09 4.32 6.34
CA THR A 51 9.97 3.38 6.35
C THR A 51 9.44 3.10 4.95
N LEU A 52 9.23 4.14 4.13
CA LEU A 52 8.70 3.96 2.77
C LEU A 52 9.69 3.23 1.86
N GLU A 53 11.00 3.45 2.01
CA GLU A 53 12.02 2.71 1.27
C GLU A 53 12.04 1.22 1.63
N VAL A 54 11.84 0.88 2.92
CA VAL A 54 11.69 -0.52 3.35
C VAL A 54 10.44 -1.15 2.76
N LEU A 55 9.30 -0.45 2.80
CA LEU A 55 8.06 -0.92 2.16
C LEU A 55 8.26 -1.21 0.67
N LEU A 56 8.93 -0.32 -0.05
CA LEU A 56 9.22 -0.52 -1.48
C LEU A 56 10.15 -1.72 -1.70
N ASP A 57 11.22 -1.89 -0.91
CA ASP A 57 12.12 -3.05 -1.08
C ASP A 57 11.39 -4.39 -0.84
N ASP A 58 10.51 -4.45 0.15
CA ASP A 58 9.69 -5.64 0.44
C ASP A 58 8.71 -5.97 -0.69
N LEU A 59 8.21 -4.96 -1.40
CA LEU A 59 7.31 -5.12 -2.55
C LEU A 59 8.04 -5.34 -3.87
N ALA A 60 9.36 -5.15 -3.90
CA ALA A 60 10.10 -5.07 -5.13
C ALA A 60 10.20 -6.41 -5.87
N GLY A 61 9.74 -6.44 -7.12
CA GLY A 61 9.70 -7.64 -7.95
C GLY A 61 8.43 -8.47 -7.77
N TYR A 62 7.49 -8.00 -6.97
CA TYR A 62 6.13 -8.53 -6.90
C TYR A 62 5.17 -7.69 -7.77
N GLY A 63 4.07 -8.30 -8.21
CA GLY A 63 3.12 -7.65 -9.12
C GLY A 63 3.57 -7.63 -10.59
N GLY A 64 2.98 -6.70 -11.36
CA GLY A 64 3.27 -6.55 -12.79
C GLY A 64 2.63 -5.32 -13.45
N ASP A 65 2.22 -4.34 -12.63
CA ASP A 65 1.37 -3.24 -13.08
C ASP A 65 2.11 -1.90 -13.11
N GLU A 66 3.00 -1.66 -12.13
CA GLU A 66 3.80 -0.43 -12.05
C GLU A 66 5.30 -0.75 -12.12
N GLN A 67 6.04 0.01 -12.94
CA GLN A 67 7.49 -0.17 -13.10
C GLN A 67 8.22 1.06 -12.60
N TRP A 68 9.11 0.87 -11.64
CA TRP A 68 9.95 1.93 -11.08
C TRP A 68 11.35 1.40 -10.76
N GLU A 69 12.39 2.18 -11.08
CA GLU A 69 13.81 1.81 -10.92
C GLU A 69 14.19 0.40 -11.46
N GLY A 70 13.53 -0.04 -12.54
CA GLY A 70 13.80 -1.33 -13.16
C GLY A 70 13.21 -2.55 -12.42
N ARG A 71 12.37 -2.31 -11.41
CA ARG A 71 11.60 -3.34 -10.69
C ARG A 71 10.10 -3.16 -10.92
N TRP A 72 9.35 -4.21 -10.63
CA TRP A 72 7.88 -4.23 -10.73
C TRP A 72 7.28 -4.20 -9.34
N TYR A 73 6.13 -3.52 -9.23
CA TYR A 73 5.38 -3.37 -7.98
C TYR A 73 3.88 -3.62 -8.21
N PRO A 74 3.16 -4.10 -7.19
CA PRO A 74 1.70 -4.11 -7.19
C PRO A 74 1.18 -2.68 -7.06
N VAL A 75 0.11 -2.33 -7.78
CA VAL A 75 -0.44 -0.96 -7.74
C VAL A 75 -1.23 -0.67 -6.47
N THR A 76 -1.95 -1.66 -5.95
CA THR A 76 -2.93 -1.45 -4.88
C THR A 76 -2.57 -2.30 -3.66
N LEU A 77 -2.43 -1.65 -2.51
CA LEU A 77 -2.28 -2.31 -1.21
C LEU A 77 -3.56 -2.08 -0.39
N VAL A 78 -4.24 -3.15 0.02
CA VAL A 78 -5.50 -3.09 0.76
C VAL A 78 -5.25 -3.42 2.22
N ARG A 79 -5.62 -2.51 3.13
CA ARG A 79 -5.42 -2.70 4.57
C ARG A 79 -6.21 -3.91 5.07
N ASP A 80 -5.60 -4.71 5.95
CA ASP A 80 -6.24 -5.92 6.49
C ASP A 80 -7.62 -5.66 7.12
N SER A 81 -7.74 -4.58 7.88
CA SER A 81 -8.98 -4.18 8.54
C SER A 81 -10.10 -3.76 7.58
N TYR A 82 -9.76 -3.39 6.35
CA TYR A 82 -10.69 -2.98 5.30
C TYR A 82 -10.96 -4.08 4.27
N PHE A 83 -10.17 -5.16 4.29
CA PHE A 83 -10.22 -6.19 3.26
C PHE A 83 -11.60 -6.86 3.09
N GLU A 84 -12.40 -6.94 4.16
CA GLU A 84 -13.77 -7.47 4.07
C GLU A 84 -14.67 -6.59 3.20
N ASP A 85 -14.62 -5.27 3.40
CA ASP A 85 -15.42 -4.33 2.62
C ASP A 85 -14.91 -4.25 1.17
N TYR A 86 -13.58 -4.23 0.98
CA TYR A 86 -12.96 -4.36 -0.35
C TYR A 86 -13.42 -5.63 -1.09
N ALA A 87 -13.46 -6.77 -0.41
CA ALA A 87 -13.91 -8.04 -0.99
C ALA A 87 -15.40 -8.00 -1.40
N ARG A 88 -16.23 -7.29 -0.63
CA ARG A 88 -17.64 -7.08 -0.97
C ARG A 88 -17.78 -6.24 -2.24
N GLU A 89 -17.11 -5.10 -2.29
CA GLU A 89 -17.11 -4.19 -3.44
C GLU A 89 -16.59 -4.91 -4.70
N LEU A 90 -15.48 -5.65 -4.60
CA LEU A 90 -14.92 -6.44 -5.69
C LEU A 90 -15.94 -7.42 -6.27
N VAL A 91 -16.63 -8.19 -5.43
CA VAL A 91 -17.61 -9.20 -5.84
C VAL A 91 -18.85 -8.56 -6.50
N GLU A 92 -19.29 -7.41 -6.00
CA GLU A 92 -20.40 -6.65 -6.57
C GLU A 92 -20.05 -6.06 -7.94
N ASP A 93 -18.84 -5.51 -8.08
CA ASP A 93 -18.39 -4.83 -9.29
C ASP A 93 -18.12 -5.77 -10.46
N ILE A 94 -17.46 -6.92 -10.22
CA ILE A 94 -17.17 -7.90 -11.28
C ILE A 94 -18.43 -8.69 -11.70
N GLY A 95 -19.50 -8.61 -10.91
CA GLY A 95 -20.77 -9.28 -11.19
C GLY A 95 -20.79 -10.77 -10.86
N ASP A 96 -19.86 -11.24 -10.03
CA ASP A 96 -19.82 -12.63 -9.53
C ASP A 96 -20.94 -12.91 -8.52
N LEU A 97 -21.54 -11.86 -7.94
CA LEU A 97 -22.78 -11.99 -7.17
C LEU A 97 -24.00 -12.10 -8.10
N PRO A 98 -24.84 -13.15 -7.96
CA PRO A 98 -26.09 -13.25 -8.71
C PRO A 98 -27.03 -12.07 -8.41
N LYS A 99 -27.39 -11.28 -9.42
CA LYS A 99 -28.22 -10.06 -9.33
C LYS A 99 -29.67 -10.26 -8.85
N GLY A 100 -30.06 -11.49 -8.52
CA GLY A 100 -31.43 -11.87 -8.17
C GLY A 100 -31.53 -12.64 -6.86
N LEU A 101 -30.54 -12.52 -5.97
CA LEU A 101 -30.60 -13.14 -4.65
C LEU A 101 -31.84 -12.64 -3.90
N PRO A 102 -32.72 -13.55 -3.42
CA PRO A 102 -33.82 -13.16 -2.56
C PRO A 102 -33.30 -12.45 -1.30
N ALA A 103 -34.00 -11.41 -0.85
CA ALA A 103 -33.58 -10.56 0.27
C ALA A 103 -33.45 -11.27 1.63
N TYR A 104 -33.89 -12.54 1.73
CA TYR A 104 -33.74 -13.37 2.93
C TYR A 104 -32.47 -14.25 2.91
N ILE A 105 -31.63 -14.13 1.88
CA ILE A 105 -30.32 -14.79 1.81
C ILE A 105 -29.26 -13.79 2.28
N GLU A 106 -28.41 -14.23 3.21
CA GLU A 106 -27.27 -13.48 3.69
C GLU A 106 -25.97 -14.10 3.16
N VAL A 107 -24.98 -13.25 2.88
CA VAL A 107 -23.62 -13.64 2.51
C VAL A 107 -22.74 -13.51 3.74
N ASP A 108 -21.98 -14.56 4.06
CA ASP A 108 -20.91 -14.49 5.05
C ASP A 108 -19.70 -13.78 4.43
N TRP A 109 -19.66 -12.45 4.58
CA TRP A 109 -18.60 -11.61 4.00
C TRP A 109 -17.24 -11.88 4.65
N ALA A 110 -17.18 -12.18 5.94
CA ALA A 110 -15.93 -12.56 6.61
C ALA A 110 -15.34 -13.85 6.02
N ALA A 111 -16.17 -14.88 5.79
CA ALA A 111 -15.71 -16.11 5.12
C ALA A 111 -15.33 -15.87 3.66
N THR A 112 -16.12 -15.07 2.94
CA THR A 112 -15.85 -14.70 1.54
C THR A 112 -14.52 -13.97 1.40
N ALA A 113 -14.27 -12.97 2.25
CA ALA A 113 -13.02 -12.22 2.28
C ALA A 113 -11.80 -13.11 2.56
N ARG A 114 -11.91 -14.07 3.49
CA ARG A 114 -10.83 -15.07 3.73
C ARG A 114 -10.54 -15.94 2.50
N ASN A 115 -11.56 -16.31 1.73
CA ASN A 115 -11.38 -17.11 0.52
C ASN A 115 -10.72 -16.31 -0.60
N ILE A 116 -11.16 -15.06 -0.82
CA ILE A 116 -10.58 -14.15 -1.84
C ILE A 116 -9.11 -13.85 -1.52
N ARG A 117 -8.81 -13.61 -0.25
CA ARG A 117 -7.46 -13.31 0.23
C ARG A 117 -6.44 -14.42 -0.02
N ALA A 118 -6.86 -15.65 -0.26
CA ALA A 118 -5.94 -16.74 -0.61
C ALA A 118 -5.15 -16.48 -1.90
N ASP A 119 -5.66 -15.59 -2.77
CA ASP A 119 -4.97 -15.15 -3.99
C ASP A 119 -4.09 -13.90 -3.78
N TYR A 120 -3.99 -13.38 -2.54
CA TYR A 120 -3.22 -12.20 -2.19
C TYR A 120 -1.99 -12.58 -1.33
N SER A 121 -0.93 -11.79 -1.46
CA SER A 121 0.23 -11.77 -0.56
C SER A 121 0.13 -10.57 0.39
N SER A 122 0.94 -10.55 1.44
CA SER A 122 0.90 -9.50 2.46
C SER A 122 2.26 -8.85 2.70
N VAL A 123 2.25 -7.56 3.05
CA VAL A 123 3.41 -6.78 3.51
C VAL A 123 3.04 -6.04 4.80
N GLU A 124 4.03 -5.77 5.64
CA GLU A 124 3.86 -4.98 6.86
C GLU A 124 4.32 -3.54 6.62
N PHE A 125 3.51 -2.58 7.04
CA PHE A 125 3.82 -1.14 6.98
C PHE A 125 3.38 -0.49 8.29
N ASP A 126 4.33 0.01 9.08
CA ASP A 126 4.08 0.58 10.42
C ASP A 126 3.22 -0.31 11.32
N ASP A 127 3.61 -1.58 11.47
CA ASP A 127 2.91 -2.63 12.24
C ASP A 127 1.46 -2.92 11.77
N VAL A 128 1.12 -2.51 10.54
CA VAL A 128 -0.16 -2.79 9.90
C VAL A 128 0.05 -3.67 8.67
N THR A 129 -0.71 -4.76 8.61
CA THR A 129 -0.73 -5.64 7.45
C THR A 129 -1.54 -5.04 6.29
N PHE A 130 -0.92 -5.01 5.11
CA PHE A 130 -1.57 -4.72 3.83
C PHE A 130 -1.51 -5.92 2.90
N TRP A 131 -2.52 -6.07 2.06
CA TRP A 131 -2.68 -7.15 1.08
C TRP A 131 -2.51 -6.64 -0.34
N TYR A 132 -1.76 -7.38 -1.16
CA TYR A 132 -1.52 -7.07 -2.56
C TYR A 132 -1.56 -8.33 -3.41
N ARG A 133 -1.68 -8.16 -4.72
CA ARG A 133 -1.73 -9.25 -5.70
C ARG A 133 -0.76 -9.03 -6.83
#